data_AF-A0A8T3NR47-F1
#
_entry.id   AF-A0A8T3NR47-F1
#
_cell.length_a   1.000
_cell.length_b   1.000
_cell.length_c   1.000
_cell.angle_alpha   90.00
_cell.angle_beta   90.00
_cell.angle_gamma   90.00
#
_symmetry.space_group_name_H-M   'P 1'
#
loop_
_entity.id
_entity.type
_entity.pdbx_description
1 polymer ?
#
loop_
_entity_poly.entity_id
_entity_poly.type
_entity_poly.pdbx_seq_one_letter_code
_entity_poly.pdbx_strand_id
1 'polypeptide(L)'
;MPLLVVHLAPRRWRVLKVAGTRSGRPISRRALLGTGGLAVAGLAVWGVAGVADLVGRQPRRFTGSRWLPAGGVPIPTTFFGEGTPTIDPASWRLLVKGAVERELDLSLDELGALGGTELTAVLDCTGGWAMESTWSGVPMSALLEAAGVKEGAQRVDVRSVTGWAAGLSMEEASGTFLATGVSGMELPAGNGAPCRLVVPQRRGLDWVKWVTEVSIS
;
A
#
# COMPACT_ATOMS: atom_id res chain seq x y z
N MET A 1 -15.95 -33.87 55.29
CA MET A 1 -17.07 -33.25 56.04
C MET A 1 -16.48 -32.65 57.30
N PRO A 2 -16.72 -31.37 57.69
CA PRO A 2 -17.83 -30.49 57.31
C PRO A 2 -17.39 -29.09 56.77
N LEU A 3 -18.01 -28.53 55.72
CA LEU A 3 -19.24 -27.69 55.65
C LEU A 3 -19.01 -26.19 55.90
N LEU A 4 -19.27 -25.39 54.86
CA LEU A 4 -19.97 -24.08 54.84
C LEU A 4 -19.59 -23.36 53.53
N VAL A 5 -20.16 -23.68 52.36
CA VAL A 5 -21.53 -23.35 51.90
C VAL A 5 -22.04 -22.01 52.45
N VAL A 6 -21.39 -20.92 52.04
CA VAL A 6 -21.96 -19.59 52.16
C VAL A 6 -23.00 -19.40 51.05
N HIS A 7 -24.24 -19.75 51.42
CA HIS A 7 -25.48 -19.08 51.06
C HIS A 7 -25.73 -18.85 49.55
N LEU A 8 -26.21 -19.91 48.92
CA LEU A 8 -27.32 -19.85 47.96
C LEU A 8 -28.58 -19.31 48.65
N ALA A 9 -28.58 -18.03 49.04
CA ALA A 9 -29.83 -17.33 49.22
C ALA A 9 -30.36 -17.07 47.80
N PRO A 10 -31.55 -17.58 47.42
CA PRO A 10 -32.15 -17.19 46.16
C PRO A 10 -32.40 -15.70 46.28
N ARG A 11 -31.54 -14.88 45.65
CA ARG A 11 -31.91 -13.51 45.32
C ARG A 11 -33.24 -13.69 44.62
N ARG A 12 -34.32 -13.28 45.28
CA ARG A 12 -35.65 -13.29 44.68
C ARG A 12 -35.56 -12.24 43.61
N TRP A 13 -35.14 -12.66 42.41
CA TRP A 13 -35.32 -11.87 41.21
C TRP A 13 -36.82 -11.64 41.18
N ARG A 14 -37.24 -10.45 41.63
CA ARG A 14 -38.59 -9.98 41.42
C ARG A 14 -38.65 -9.85 39.91
N VAL A 15 -39.04 -10.94 39.23
CA VAL A 15 -39.37 -10.90 37.82
C VAL A 15 -40.37 -9.77 37.73
N LEU A 16 -39.95 -8.67 37.13
CA LEU A 16 -40.85 -7.61 36.73
C LEU A 16 -41.91 -8.32 35.91
N LYS A 17 -43.09 -8.56 36.49
CA LYS A 17 -44.25 -9.01 35.74
C LYS A 17 -44.42 -7.94 34.68
N VAL A 18 -44.06 -8.27 33.44
CA VAL A 18 -44.29 -7.40 32.29
C VAL A 18 -45.79 -7.16 32.30
N ALA A 19 -46.15 -5.95 32.74
CA ALA A 19 -47.54 -5.57 32.95
C ALA A 19 -48.21 -5.55 31.58
N GLY A 20 -49.11 -6.51 31.37
CA GLY A 20 -49.98 -6.58 30.21
C GLY A 20 -49.23 -6.92 28.93
N THR A 21 -49.76 -7.89 28.20
CA THR A 21 -49.60 -7.92 26.76
C THR A 21 -49.99 -6.52 26.23
N ARG A 22 -48.99 -5.67 25.95
CA ARG A 22 -49.22 -4.59 24.99
C ARG A 22 -49.61 -5.33 23.72
N SER A 23 -50.89 -5.30 23.40
CA SER A 23 -51.39 -5.50 22.05
C SER A 23 -50.60 -4.53 21.18
N GLY A 24 -49.44 -4.98 20.68
CA GLY A 24 -48.69 -4.28 19.68
C GLY A 24 -49.64 -4.14 18.51
N ARG A 25 -49.88 -2.91 18.05
CA ARG A 25 -50.68 -2.67 16.84
C ARG A 25 -50.24 -3.68 15.78
N PRO A 26 -51.15 -4.50 15.23
CA PRO A 26 -50.78 -5.46 14.21
C PRO A 26 -50.10 -4.71 13.07
N ILE A 27 -48.94 -5.18 12.63
CA ILE A 27 -48.19 -4.56 11.53
C ILE A 27 -49.16 -4.42 10.37
N SER A 28 -49.42 -3.18 9.96
CA SER A 28 -50.38 -2.93 8.88
C SER A 28 -49.87 -3.59 7.59
N ARG A 29 -50.79 -4.09 6.76
CA ARG A 29 -50.43 -4.65 5.44
C ARG A 29 -49.59 -3.68 4.61
N ARG A 30 -49.86 -2.37 4.71
CA ARG A 30 -49.08 -1.32 4.04
C ARG A 30 -47.64 -1.27 4.55
N ALA A 31 -47.43 -1.39 5.86
CA ALA A 31 -46.08 -1.42 6.42
C ALA A 31 -45.32 -2.68 5.99
N LEU A 32 -45.98 -3.85 5.98
CA LEU A 32 -45.39 -5.12 5.54
C LEU A 32 -45.04 -5.11 4.04
N LEU A 33 -45.94 -4.60 3.19
CA LEU A 33 -45.70 -4.48 1.75
C LEU A 33 -44.65 -3.41 1.43
N GLY A 34 -44.63 -2.30 2.18
CA GLY A 34 -43.63 -1.25 2.04
C GLY A 34 -42.22 -1.73 2.38
N THR A 35 -42.04 -2.43 3.51
CA THR A 35 -40.74 -3.00 3.88
C THR A 35 -40.33 -4.15 2.96
N GLY A 36 -41.27 -5.02 2.57
CA GLY A 36 -41.02 -6.07 1.59
C GLY A 36 -40.60 -5.51 0.24
N GLY A 37 -41.27 -4.46 -0.25
CA GLY A 37 -40.91 -3.78 -1.48
C GLY A 37 -39.51 -3.17 -1.44
N LEU A 38 -39.14 -2.52 -0.33
CA LEU A 38 -37.79 -1.98 -0.13
C LEU A 38 -36.73 -3.08 -0.09
N ALA A 39 -37.01 -4.22 0.57
CA ALA A 39 -36.10 -5.35 0.61
C ALA A 39 -35.87 -5.96 -0.78
N VAL A 40 -36.94 -6.16 -1.56
CA VAL A 40 -36.86 -6.65 -2.93
C VAL A 40 -36.12 -5.66 -3.84
N ALA A 41 -36.41 -4.36 -3.72
CA ALA A 41 -35.70 -3.32 -4.46
C ALA A 41 -34.20 -3.32 -4.10
N GLY A 42 -33.85 -3.44 -2.82
CA GLY A 42 -32.47 -3.56 -2.37
C GLY A 42 -31.75 -4.77 -2.94
N LEU A 43 -32.39 -5.95 -2.92
CA LEU A 43 -31.85 -7.18 -3.52
C LEU A 43 -31.70 -7.06 -5.04
N ALA A 44 -32.66 -6.42 -5.72
CA ALA A 44 -32.58 -6.18 -7.15
C ALA A 44 -31.43 -5.22 -7.49
N VAL A 45 -31.27 -4.12 -6.75
CA VAL A 45 -30.13 -3.19 -6.91
C VAL A 45 -28.81 -3.90 -6.66
N TRP A 46 -28.71 -4.72 -5.61
CA TRP A 46 -27.51 -5.50 -5.31
C TRP A 46 -27.21 -6.53 -6.40
N GLY A 47 -28.22 -7.25 -6.89
CA GLY A 47 -28.08 -8.20 -7.99
C GLY A 47 -27.66 -7.55 -9.31
N VAL A 48 -28.26 -6.41 -9.67
CA VAL A 48 -27.87 -5.62 -10.84
C VAL A 48 -26.44 -5.10 -10.70
N ALA A 49 -26.05 -4.61 -9.52
CA ALA A 49 -24.67 -4.20 -9.25
C ALA A 49 -23.69 -5.39 -9.39
N GLY A 50 -24.06 -6.58 -8.89
CA GLY A 50 -23.27 -7.80 -9.04
C GLY A 50 -23.12 -8.26 -10.50
N VAL A 51 -24.19 -8.19 -11.30
CA VAL A 51 -24.15 -8.51 -12.73
C VAL A 51 -23.35 -7.46 -13.52
N ALA A 52 -23.51 -6.16 -13.21
CA ALA A 52 -22.70 -5.11 -13.80
C ALA A 52 -21.21 -5.29 -13.49
N ASP A 53 -20.89 -5.72 -12.26
CA ASP A 53 -19.53 -6.10 -11.87
C ASP A 53 -19.02 -7.30 -12.67
N LEU A 54 -19.87 -8.28 -13.01
CA LEU A 54 -19.48 -9.43 -13.83
C LEU A 54 -19.25 -9.08 -15.30
N VAL A 55 -20.08 -8.21 -15.88
CA VAL A 55 -20.06 -7.87 -17.31
C VAL A 55 -19.02 -6.79 -17.64
N GLY A 56 -18.71 -5.88 -16.71
CA GLY A 56 -17.81 -4.74 -16.93
C GLY A 56 -16.37 -4.91 -16.45
N ARG A 57 -15.97 -6.08 -15.94
CA ARG A 57 -14.68 -6.25 -15.27
C ARG A 57 -13.52 -6.39 -16.24
N GLN A 58 -12.62 -5.40 -16.24
CA GLN A 58 -11.20 -5.68 -16.44
C GLN A 58 -10.77 -6.72 -15.38
N PRO A 59 -10.04 -7.78 -15.76
CA PRO A 59 -9.65 -8.85 -14.84
C PRO A 59 -8.84 -8.26 -13.68
N ARG A 60 -9.25 -8.50 -12.42
CA ARG A 60 -8.47 -8.02 -11.26
C ARG A 60 -7.13 -8.75 -11.18
N ARG A 61 -6.13 -8.13 -10.55
CA ARG A 61 -4.91 -8.86 -10.19
C ARG A 61 -5.24 -9.97 -9.19
N PHE A 62 -4.36 -10.98 -9.10
CA PHE A 62 -4.48 -12.06 -8.12
C PHE A 62 -4.53 -11.53 -6.67
N THR A 63 -3.99 -10.34 -6.44
CA THR A 63 -4.00 -9.59 -5.19
C THR A 63 -5.35 -8.94 -4.86
N GLY A 64 -6.33 -9.02 -5.75
CA GLY A 64 -7.63 -8.36 -5.63
C GLY A 64 -7.67 -6.90 -6.08
N SER A 65 -6.52 -6.33 -6.48
CA SER A 65 -6.39 -4.95 -6.94
C SER A 65 -7.13 -4.71 -8.27
N ARG A 66 -7.81 -3.56 -8.37
CA ARG A 66 -8.46 -3.08 -9.60
C ARG A 66 -7.43 -2.39 -10.50
N TRP A 67 -7.40 -2.72 -11.78
CA TRP A 67 -6.58 -1.98 -12.75
C TRP A 67 -7.12 -0.57 -12.97
N LEU A 68 -6.21 0.39 -12.90
CA LEU A 68 -6.40 1.75 -13.39
C LEU A 68 -5.86 1.83 -14.83
N PRO A 69 -6.25 2.86 -15.62
CA PRO A 69 -5.67 3.09 -16.93
C PRO A 69 -4.13 3.14 -16.88
N ALA A 70 -3.48 2.43 -17.79
CA ALA A 70 -2.03 2.35 -17.86
C ALA A 70 -1.39 3.64 -18.43
N GLY A 71 -0.08 3.78 -18.24
CA GLY A 71 0.74 4.86 -18.81
C GLY A 71 0.65 6.19 -18.06
N GLY A 72 -0.24 6.31 -17.08
CA GLY A 72 -0.35 7.51 -16.25
C GLY A 72 0.59 7.52 -15.04
N VAL A 73 0.58 8.65 -14.33
CA VAL A 73 1.18 8.77 -13.00
C VAL A 73 0.29 8.05 -11.99
N PRO A 74 0.83 7.13 -11.16
CA PRO A 74 0.04 6.47 -10.13
C PRO A 74 -0.56 7.44 -9.13
N ILE A 75 -1.71 7.09 -8.54
CA ILE A 75 -2.36 7.90 -7.51
C ILE A 75 -1.38 8.08 -6.34
N PRO A 76 -1.09 9.32 -5.89
CA PRO A 76 -0.22 9.54 -4.75
C PRO A 76 -0.87 8.99 -3.47
N THR A 77 -0.27 7.96 -2.89
CA THR A 77 -0.72 7.34 -1.64
C THR A 77 0.32 7.51 -0.55
N THR A 78 -0.10 7.87 0.66
CA THR A 78 0.75 7.88 1.85
C THR A 78 0.27 6.84 2.86
N PHE A 79 1.19 6.33 3.67
CA PHE A 79 0.85 5.42 4.74
C PHE A 79 0.18 6.21 5.86
N PHE A 80 -0.96 5.74 6.36
CA PHE A 80 -1.74 6.38 7.42
C PHE A 80 -2.06 7.89 7.26
N GLY A 81 -2.08 8.41 6.03
CA GLY A 81 -2.38 9.83 5.79
C GLY A 81 -1.24 10.77 6.17
N GLU A 82 0.00 10.27 6.30
CA GLU A 82 1.19 11.10 6.43
C GLU A 82 1.27 12.13 5.29
N GLY A 83 1.81 13.31 5.60
CA GLY A 83 2.00 14.38 4.62
C GLY A 83 3.07 14.04 3.58
N THR A 84 3.08 14.79 2.48
CA THR A 84 4.20 14.76 1.52
C THR A 84 5.32 15.65 2.07
N PRO A 85 6.53 15.13 2.33
CA PRO A 85 7.65 15.95 2.77
C PRO A 85 8.03 16.95 1.66
N THR A 86 8.45 18.14 2.08
CA THR A 86 9.02 19.14 1.17
C THR A 86 10.52 18.87 1.07
N ILE A 87 10.97 18.42 -0.11
CA ILE A 87 12.37 18.11 -0.38
C ILE A 87 12.80 19.01 -1.54
N ASP A 88 13.88 19.77 -1.34
CA ASP A 88 14.52 20.51 -2.42
C ASP A 88 15.47 19.56 -3.18
N PRO A 89 15.23 19.31 -4.48
CA PRO A 89 16.08 18.42 -5.27
C PRO A 89 17.55 18.85 -5.33
N ALA A 90 17.86 20.15 -5.22
CA ALA A 90 19.23 20.66 -5.31
C ALA A 90 20.08 20.29 -4.07
N SER A 91 19.47 20.28 -2.89
CA SER A 91 20.10 19.89 -1.63
C SER A 91 19.92 18.41 -1.28
N TRP A 92 19.10 17.68 -2.05
CA TRP A 92 18.91 16.24 -1.84
C TRP A 92 20.20 15.45 -2.08
N ARG A 93 20.34 14.37 -1.30
CA ARG A 93 21.47 13.46 -1.31
C ARG A 93 21.03 12.02 -1.10
N LEU A 94 21.70 11.09 -1.77
CA LEU A 94 21.58 9.65 -1.58
C LEU A 94 22.85 9.08 -0.97
N LEU A 95 22.74 8.61 0.27
CA LEU A 95 23.82 7.92 0.96
C LEU A 95 23.81 6.43 0.61
N VAL A 96 24.91 5.90 0.09
CA VAL A 96 25.15 4.48 -0.14
C VAL A 96 26.27 4.01 0.80
N LYS A 97 25.98 3.04 1.67
CA LYS A 97 26.91 2.67 2.76
C LYS A 97 26.88 1.18 3.12
N GLY A 98 27.78 0.78 4.01
CA GLY A 98 27.82 -0.57 4.58
C GLY A 98 28.86 -1.46 3.92
N ALA A 99 28.47 -2.67 3.49
CA ALA A 99 29.36 -3.65 2.87
C ALA A 99 29.70 -3.30 1.41
N VAL A 100 30.36 -2.15 1.23
CA VAL A 100 30.84 -1.61 -0.06
C VAL A 100 32.31 -1.20 0.02
N GLU A 101 32.98 -1.12 -1.12
CA GLU A 101 34.35 -0.64 -1.25
C GLU A 101 34.43 0.88 -1.08
N ARG A 102 33.42 1.61 -1.58
CA ARG A 102 33.31 3.06 -1.47
C ARG A 102 31.90 3.46 -1.06
N GLU A 103 31.78 4.10 0.09
CA GLU A 103 30.55 4.79 0.45
C GLU A 103 30.35 6.00 -0.47
N LEU A 104 29.13 6.21 -0.93
CA LEU A 104 28.77 7.28 -1.86
C LEU A 104 27.79 8.24 -1.19
N ASP A 105 27.93 9.52 -1.48
CA ASP A 105 26.97 10.56 -1.12
C ASP A 105 26.64 11.34 -2.39
N LEU A 106 25.59 10.90 -3.09
CA LEU A 106 25.30 11.33 -4.46
C LEU A 106 24.23 12.41 -4.48
N SER A 107 24.48 13.48 -5.25
CA SER A 107 23.43 14.38 -5.73
C SER A 107 22.51 13.69 -6.74
N LEU A 108 21.39 14.34 -7.10
CA LEU A 108 20.47 13.83 -8.11
C LEU A 108 21.14 13.68 -9.50
N ASP A 109 21.99 14.65 -9.86
CA ASP A 109 22.72 14.63 -11.14
C ASP A 109 23.77 13.52 -11.17
N GLU A 110 24.51 13.33 -10.06
CA GLU A 110 25.50 12.25 -9.95
C GLU A 110 24.85 10.87 -9.96
N LEU A 111 23.67 10.72 -9.34
CA LEU A 111 22.88 9.50 -9.48
C LEU A 111 22.52 9.25 -10.94
N GLY A 112 21.96 10.25 -11.63
CA GLY A 112 21.59 10.14 -13.05
C GLY A 112 22.76 9.79 -13.96
N ALA A 113 23.97 10.25 -13.64
CA ALA A 113 25.20 9.96 -14.36
C ALA A 113 25.65 8.48 -14.30
N LEU A 114 25.09 7.67 -13.39
CA LEU A 114 25.39 6.22 -13.29
C LEU A 114 24.76 5.37 -14.40
N GLY A 115 23.89 5.96 -15.25
CA GLY A 115 23.29 5.27 -16.40
C GLY A 115 21.78 5.14 -16.29
N GLY A 116 21.08 6.23 -16.61
CA GLY A 116 19.62 6.25 -16.65
C GLY A 116 19.04 5.30 -17.71
N THR A 117 17.98 4.57 -17.35
CA THR A 117 17.16 3.79 -18.28
C THR A 117 15.68 3.89 -17.91
N GLU A 118 14.83 3.20 -18.65
CA GLU A 118 13.39 3.11 -18.41
C GLU A 118 12.96 1.68 -18.07
N LEU A 119 12.00 1.57 -17.16
CA LEU A 119 11.39 0.31 -16.76
C LEU A 119 9.87 0.46 -16.71
N THR A 120 9.16 -0.31 -17.51
CA THR A 120 7.70 -0.44 -17.38
C THR A 120 7.37 -1.45 -16.29
N ALA A 121 6.68 -0.99 -15.25
CA ALA A 121 6.37 -1.81 -14.08
C ALA A 121 4.97 -1.54 -13.54
N VAL A 122 4.36 -2.58 -12.98
CA VAL A 122 3.05 -2.51 -12.35
C VAL A 122 3.21 -2.18 -10.87
N LEU A 123 2.74 -1.01 -10.45
CA LEU A 123 2.58 -0.67 -9.04
C LEU A 123 1.28 -1.28 -8.52
N ASP A 124 1.38 -2.39 -7.79
CA ASP A 124 0.24 -3.05 -7.14
C ASP A 124 0.04 -2.53 -5.70
N CYS A 125 -0.74 -1.47 -5.56
CA CYS A 125 -0.97 -0.79 -4.31
C CYS A 125 -1.75 -1.66 -3.31
N THR A 126 -1.33 -1.66 -2.04
CA THR A 126 -2.06 -2.33 -0.94
C THR A 126 -3.44 -1.70 -0.71
N GLY A 127 -3.67 -0.47 -1.18
CA GLY A 127 -4.97 0.21 -1.19
C GLY A 127 -5.99 -0.33 -2.20
N GLY A 128 -5.67 -1.41 -2.94
CA GLY A 128 -6.64 -2.14 -3.76
C GLY A 128 -6.71 -1.69 -5.22
N TRP A 129 -5.68 -1.02 -5.72
CA TRP A 129 -5.56 -0.63 -7.13
C TRP A 129 -4.18 -0.98 -7.69
N ALA A 130 -4.10 -1.18 -8.99
CA ALA A 130 -2.86 -1.45 -9.71
C ALA A 130 -2.79 -0.58 -10.96
N MET A 131 -1.60 -0.08 -11.29
CA MET A 131 -1.36 0.70 -12.50
C MET A 131 -0.01 0.30 -13.09
N GLU A 132 0.02 0.11 -14.40
CA GLU A 132 1.27 -0.01 -15.15
C GLU A 132 1.73 1.39 -15.57
N SER A 133 2.98 1.73 -15.26
CA SER A 133 3.62 2.99 -15.62
C SER A 133 5.05 2.73 -16.08
N THR A 134 5.57 3.59 -16.94
CA THR A 134 6.98 3.59 -17.33
C THR A 134 7.75 4.49 -16.38
N TRP A 135 8.80 3.97 -15.75
CA TRP A 135 9.60 4.68 -14.76
C TRP A 135 10.98 4.95 -15.34
N SER A 136 11.45 6.20 -15.23
CA SER A 136 12.80 6.60 -15.66
C SER A 136 13.68 6.81 -14.43
N GLY A 137 14.96 6.43 -14.51
CA GLY A 137 15.86 6.44 -13.36
C GLY A 137 17.01 5.47 -13.53
N VAL A 138 17.59 5.03 -12.41
CA VAL A 138 18.86 4.28 -12.40
C VAL A 138 18.61 2.85 -11.92
N PRO A 139 19.12 1.82 -12.63
CA PRO A 139 19.11 0.45 -12.12
C PRO A 139 19.85 0.36 -10.79
N MET A 140 19.29 -0.36 -9.82
CA MET A 140 19.98 -0.60 -8.55
C MET A 140 21.33 -1.30 -8.77
N SER A 141 21.44 -2.18 -9.78
CA SER A 141 22.70 -2.82 -10.16
C SER A 141 23.81 -1.82 -10.49
N ALA A 142 23.51 -0.74 -11.22
CA ALA A 142 24.49 0.28 -11.56
C ALA A 142 24.99 1.05 -10.31
N LEU A 143 24.08 1.32 -9.36
CA LEU A 143 24.44 1.93 -8.08
C LEU A 143 25.36 1.01 -7.25
N LEU A 144 25.01 -0.28 -7.17
CA LEU A 144 25.77 -1.29 -6.44
C LEU A 144 27.16 -1.52 -7.07
N GLU A 145 27.24 -1.50 -8.39
CA GLU A 145 28.51 -1.56 -9.12
C GLU A 145 29.39 -0.34 -8.83
N ALA A 146 28.81 0.86 -8.89
CA ALA A 146 29.53 2.11 -8.61
C ALA A 146 30.07 2.19 -7.17
N ALA A 147 29.35 1.64 -6.19
CA ALA A 147 29.79 1.55 -4.80
C ALA A 147 30.82 0.42 -4.58
N GLY A 148 30.83 -0.58 -5.46
CA GLY A 148 31.64 -1.79 -5.33
C GLY A 148 31.18 -2.65 -4.16
N VAL A 149 30.11 -3.43 -4.32
CA VAL A 149 29.63 -4.30 -3.24
C VAL A 149 30.68 -5.37 -2.87
N LYS A 150 30.94 -5.51 -1.57
CA LYS A 150 31.89 -6.49 -1.02
C LYS A 150 31.36 -7.91 -1.15
N GLU A 151 32.29 -8.85 -1.31
CA GLU A 151 31.97 -10.28 -1.30
C GLU A 151 31.29 -10.66 0.03
N GLY A 152 30.22 -11.46 -0.07
CA GLY A 152 29.46 -11.93 1.10
C GLY A 152 28.31 -11.04 1.54
N ALA A 153 28.10 -9.86 0.94
CA ALA A 153 26.89 -9.06 1.17
C ALA A 153 25.63 -9.84 0.77
N GLN A 154 24.57 -9.75 1.59
CA GLN A 154 23.36 -10.56 1.44
C GLN A 154 22.09 -9.72 1.26
N ARG A 155 22.11 -8.46 1.69
CA ARG A 155 20.91 -7.64 1.79
C ARG A 155 21.16 -6.20 1.39
N VAL A 156 20.12 -5.59 0.83
CA VAL A 156 20.02 -4.16 0.56
C VAL A 156 18.80 -3.61 1.30
N ASP A 157 19.01 -2.65 2.19
CA ASP A 157 17.94 -1.91 2.85
C ASP A 157 17.86 -0.49 2.27
N VAL A 158 16.66 -0.10 1.81
CA VAL A 158 16.39 1.20 1.22
C VAL A 158 15.49 1.99 2.15
N ARG A 159 15.91 3.21 2.51
CA ARG A 159 15.27 4.04 3.53
C ARG A 159 14.80 5.38 2.98
N SER A 160 13.61 5.77 3.41
CA SER A 160 12.99 7.07 3.18
C SER A 160 13.42 8.09 4.22
N VAL A 161 13.34 9.37 3.85
CA VAL A 161 13.43 10.49 4.81
C VAL A 161 12.41 10.39 5.95
N THR A 162 11.28 9.69 5.75
CA THR A 162 10.26 9.48 6.80
C THR A 162 10.62 8.39 7.81
N GLY A 163 11.73 7.67 7.59
CA GLY A 163 12.13 6.52 8.37
C GLY A 163 11.57 5.19 7.88
N TRP A 164 10.59 5.20 6.96
CA TRP A 164 10.10 3.99 6.29
C TRP A 164 11.24 3.31 5.53
N ALA A 165 11.33 1.99 5.60
CA ALA A 165 12.35 1.23 4.90
C ALA A 165 11.82 -0.10 4.37
N ALA A 166 12.36 -0.54 3.25
CA ALA A 166 12.14 -1.87 2.71
C ALA A 166 13.50 -2.53 2.51
N GLY A 167 13.59 -3.81 2.86
CA GLY A 167 14.80 -4.59 2.61
C GLY A 167 14.58 -5.73 1.65
N LEU A 168 15.61 -5.95 0.86
CA LEU A 168 15.66 -6.82 -0.31
C LEU A 168 16.84 -7.77 -0.16
N SER A 169 16.71 -9.01 -0.65
CA SER A 169 17.91 -9.81 -0.91
C SER A 169 18.74 -9.16 -2.03
N MET A 170 20.02 -9.50 -2.14
CA MET A 170 20.85 -9.05 -3.27
C MET A 170 20.26 -9.45 -4.63
N GLU A 171 19.64 -10.64 -4.71
CA GLU A 171 18.97 -11.11 -5.91
C GLU A 171 17.78 -10.21 -6.28
N GLU A 172 16.90 -9.92 -5.31
CA GLU A 172 15.77 -9.01 -5.54
C GLU A 172 16.26 -7.62 -5.94
N ALA A 173 17.27 -7.09 -5.24
CA ALA A 173 17.81 -5.76 -5.48
C ALA A 173 18.30 -5.60 -6.93
N SER A 174 18.86 -6.64 -7.55
CA SER A 174 19.34 -6.60 -8.95
C SER A 174 18.25 -6.25 -9.97
N GLY A 175 16.99 -6.60 -9.70
CA GLY A 175 15.83 -6.31 -10.54
C GLY A 175 15.09 -5.02 -10.17
N THR A 176 15.64 -4.20 -9.28
CA THR A 176 15.00 -2.96 -8.80
C THR A 176 15.59 -1.71 -9.42
N PHE A 177 14.88 -0.60 -9.19
CA PHE A 177 15.14 0.67 -9.85
C PHE A 177 15.02 1.82 -8.87
N LEU A 178 15.87 2.83 -9.00
CA LEU A 178 15.72 4.14 -8.35
C LEU A 178 15.16 5.13 -9.37
N ALA A 179 13.85 5.31 -9.34
CA ALA A 179 13.12 6.18 -10.26
C ALA A 179 13.21 7.65 -9.84
N THR A 180 13.50 8.50 -10.82
CA THR A 180 13.51 9.97 -10.74
C THR A 180 12.47 10.60 -11.67
N GLY A 181 11.82 9.78 -12.52
CA GLY A 181 10.69 10.17 -13.35
C GLY A 181 9.68 9.05 -13.56
N VAL A 182 8.51 9.40 -14.07
CA VAL A 182 7.42 8.48 -14.37
C VAL A 182 6.61 9.00 -15.56
N SER A 183 6.25 8.13 -16.49
CA SER A 183 5.42 8.45 -17.65
C SER A 183 5.94 9.63 -18.49
N GLY A 184 7.26 9.72 -18.67
CA GLY A 184 7.90 10.78 -19.45
C GLY A 184 7.95 12.16 -18.77
N MET A 185 7.61 12.24 -17.49
CA MET A 185 7.67 13.47 -16.69
C MET A 185 8.54 13.28 -15.44
N GLU A 186 9.01 14.39 -14.87
CA GLU A 186 9.68 14.38 -13.57
C GLU A 186 8.80 13.75 -12.50
N LEU A 187 9.41 13.02 -11.56
CA LEU A 187 8.67 12.33 -10.52
C LEU A 187 7.92 13.36 -9.64
N PRO A 188 6.60 13.24 -9.46
CA PRO A 188 5.88 14.17 -8.59
C PRO A 188 6.21 13.95 -7.11
N ALA A 189 6.17 15.02 -6.31
CA ALA A 189 6.47 14.97 -4.87
C ALA A 189 5.64 13.91 -4.12
N GLY A 190 4.32 13.84 -4.38
CA GLY A 190 3.44 12.84 -3.75
C GLY A 190 3.77 11.38 -4.14
N ASN A 191 4.43 11.20 -5.28
CA ASN A 191 4.86 9.92 -5.82
C ASN A 191 6.26 9.53 -5.37
N GLY A 192 6.99 10.41 -4.68
CA GLY A 192 8.28 10.08 -4.06
C GLY A 192 9.47 10.92 -4.51
N ALA A 193 9.25 12.04 -5.21
CA ALA A 193 10.34 12.91 -5.67
C ALA A 193 11.28 13.34 -4.53
N PRO A 194 12.60 13.45 -4.79
CA PRO A 194 13.23 13.33 -6.09
C PRO A 194 13.57 11.89 -6.50
N CYS A 195 13.51 10.93 -5.57
CA CYS A 195 13.91 9.54 -5.81
C CYS A 195 13.00 8.53 -5.11
N ARG A 196 12.55 7.51 -5.85
CA ARG A 196 11.72 6.41 -5.37
C ARG A 196 12.31 5.05 -5.75
N LEU A 197 12.23 4.09 -4.84
CA LEU A 197 12.45 2.68 -5.15
C LEU A 197 11.27 2.06 -5.91
N VAL A 198 11.55 1.38 -7.01
CA VAL A 198 10.62 0.58 -7.82
C VAL A 198 11.02 -0.88 -7.72
N VAL A 199 10.09 -1.73 -7.23
CA VAL A 199 10.31 -3.17 -7.00
C VAL A 199 9.20 -3.99 -7.67
N PRO A 200 9.25 -4.24 -8.98
CA PRO A 200 8.14 -4.84 -9.75
C PRO A 200 7.58 -6.16 -9.20
N GLN A 201 8.40 -6.90 -8.45
CA GLN A 201 8.12 -8.22 -7.90
C GLN A 201 7.39 -8.15 -6.55
N ARG A 202 7.28 -6.96 -5.95
CA ARG A 202 6.66 -6.72 -4.65
C ARG A 202 5.46 -5.79 -4.72
N ARG A 203 4.69 -5.74 -3.62
CA ARG A 203 3.55 -4.82 -3.49
C ARG A 203 4.05 -3.38 -3.36
N GLY A 204 3.18 -2.42 -3.67
CA GLY A 204 3.51 -1.00 -3.66
C GLY A 204 3.90 -0.43 -2.29
N LEU A 205 3.68 -1.17 -1.20
CA LEU A 205 4.17 -0.81 0.13
C LEU A 205 5.70 -0.86 0.23
N ASP A 206 6.34 -1.77 -0.52
CA ASP A 206 7.79 -1.93 -0.55
C ASP A 206 8.49 -0.94 -1.50
N TRP A 207 7.71 -0.17 -2.28
CA TRP A 207 8.23 0.83 -3.22
C TRP A 207 8.48 2.15 -2.48
N VAL A 208 9.56 2.17 -1.70
CA VAL A 208 9.97 3.26 -0.81
C VAL A 208 10.03 4.58 -1.57
N LYS A 209 9.29 5.58 -1.08
CA LYS A 209 9.28 6.95 -1.62
C LYS A 209 10.28 7.83 -0.86
N TRP A 210 10.74 8.91 -1.49
CA TRP A 210 11.62 9.90 -0.84
C TRP A 210 12.90 9.26 -0.29
N VAL A 211 13.52 8.41 -1.10
CA VAL A 211 14.70 7.63 -0.72
C VAL A 211 15.86 8.58 -0.40
N THR A 212 16.58 8.30 0.68
CA THR A 212 17.77 9.06 1.09
C THR A 212 18.94 8.15 1.44
N GLU A 213 18.71 6.85 1.67
CA GLU A 213 19.77 5.92 2.06
C GLU A 213 19.55 4.53 1.45
N VAL A 214 20.65 3.93 0.99
CA VAL A 214 20.79 2.52 0.58
C VAL A 214 21.92 1.91 1.40
N SER A 215 21.60 0.94 2.24
CA SER A 215 22.56 0.25 3.10
C SER A 215 22.74 -1.19 2.66
N ILE A 216 23.98 -1.63 2.52
CA ILE A 216 24.34 -2.98 2.11
C ILE A 216 24.92 -3.72 3.33
N SER A 217 24.50 -4.97 3.56
CA SER A 217 24.99 -5.82 4.65
C SER A 217 25.16 -7.27 4.22
#